data_AF-G0RQA3-F1
#
_entry.id   AF-G0RQA3-F1
#
_cell.length_a   1.000
_cell.length_b   1.000
_cell.length_c   1.000
_cell.angle_alpha   90.00
_cell.angle_beta   90.00
_cell.angle_gamma   90.00
#
_symmetry.space_group_name_H-M   'P 1'
#
loop_
_entity.id
_entity.type
_entity.pdbx_description
1 polymer ?
#
loop_
_entity_poly.entity_id
_entity_poly.type
_entity_poly.pdbx_seq_one_letter_code
_entity_poly.pdbx_strand_id
1 'polypeptide(L)'
;MEQQQQEHIDSLLERYLSLLDEYTRLRQDLSKLQSGVYQNIARANFAGERGMRYGQDYYDERMRATRVLRIDEAGGDEAVPRFMIKHLMASSSGAAAADDEEEGAKEDEKSESKPEGGDAEGTTAQSNSGTTPETNQTAEDQNQNGEEQEKEKPKMKKTSSDPLRWYGLLAPLPLRTAQTLSIQAVEQVIPRLVSVNAEMEHVEIEIRRARKKRAKAAAVADKEALGMEAVEAR
;
A
#
# COMPACT_ATOMS: atom_id res chain seq x y z
N MET A 1 -11.31 -45.58 3.10
CA MET A 1 -11.61 -44.44 4.00
C MET A 1 -10.33 -43.83 4.56
N GLU A 2 -9.42 -44.62 5.14
CA GLU A 2 -8.17 -44.07 5.73
C GLU A 2 -7.21 -43.46 4.71
N GLN A 3 -7.03 -44.10 3.54
CA GLN A 3 -6.18 -43.57 2.46
C GLN A 3 -6.67 -42.20 1.95
N GLN A 4 -7.98 -42.05 1.71
CA GLN A 4 -8.58 -40.77 1.29
C GLN A 4 -8.40 -39.66 2.34
N GLN A 5 -8.45 -40.00 3.62
CA GLN A 5 -8.19 -39.03 4.69
C GLN A 5 -6.71 -38.64 4.78
N GLN A 6 -5.80 -39.58 4.48
CA GLN A 6 -4.37 -39.32 4.39
C GLN A 6 -4.05 -38.41 3.21
N GLU A 7 -4.53 -38.74 2.01
CA GLU A 7 -4.38 -37.93 0.80
C GLU A 7 -4.92 -36.51 1.00
N HIS A 8 -6.05 -36.35 1.67
CA HIS A 8 -6.60 -35.04 2.00
C HIS A 8 -5.67 -34.24 2.94
N ILE A 9 -5.14 -34.86 4.00
CA ILE A 9 -4.18 -34.19 4.89
C ILE A 9 -2.91 -33.79 4.14
N ASP A 10 -2.41 -34.65 3.26
CA ASP A 10 -1.21 -34.39 2.47
C ASP A 10 -1.44 -33.21 1.49
N SER A 11 -2.61 -33.14 0.85
CA SER A 11 -2.98 -31.99 0.01
C SER A 11 -3.06 -30.67 0.77
N LEU A 12 -3.55 -30.69 2.02
CA LEU A 12 -3.58 -29.49 2.88
C LEU A 12 -2.18 -29.06 3.31
N LEU A 13 -1.29 -30.02 3.59
CA LEU A 13 0.11 -29.75 3.93
C LEU A 13 0.88 -29.18 2.75
N GLU A 14 0.68 -29.71 1.54
CA GLU A 14 1.25 -29.18 0.31
C GLU A 14 0.82 -27.71 0.10
N ARG A 15 -0.48 -27.44 0.24
CA ARG A 15 -1.01 -26.08 0.17
C ARG A 15 -0.38 -25.17 1.22
N TYR A 16 -0.27 -25.62 2.48
CA TYR A 16 0.37 -24.85 3.54
C TYR A 16 1.83 -24.50 3.21
N LEU A 17 2.61 -25.47 2.69
CA LEU A 17 4.00 -25.24 2.32
C LEU A 17 4.14 -24.25 1.16
N SER A 18 3.24 -24.30 0.18
CA SER A 18 3.21 -23.31 -0.91
C SER A 18 2.91 -21.89 -0.41
N LEU A 19 1.96 -21.75 0.53
CA LEU A 19 1.62 -20.48 1.16
C LEU A 19 2.77 -19.95 2.03
N LEU A 20 3.46 -20.85 2.73
CA LEU A 20 4.63 -20.50 3.54
C LEU A 20 5.78 -19.96 2.68
N ASP A 21 6.07 -20.61 1.55
CA ASP A 21 7.07 -20.11 0.58
C ASP A 21 6.66 -18.72 0.07
N GLU A 22 5.42 -18.54 -0.37
CA GLU A 22 4.91 -17.24 -0.80
C GLU A 22 5.04 -16.17 0.30
N TYR A 23 4.64 -16.48 1.52
CA TYR A 23 4.77 -15.59 2.67
C TYR A 23 6.23 -15.19 2.91
N THR A 24 7.17 -16.15 2.85
CA THR A 24 8.59 -15.85 3.06
C THR A 24 9.16 -14.94 1.98
N ARG A 25 8.78 -15.14 0.72
CA ARG A 25 9.17 -14.27 -0.41
C ARG A 25 8.62 -12.86 -0.24
N LEU A 26 7.32 -12.73 0.06
CA LEU A 26 6.69 -11.44 0.31
C LEU A 26 7.33 -10.69 1.48
N ARG A 27 7.72 -11.41 2.54
CA ARG A 27 8.42 -10.81 3.68
C ARG A 27 9.83 -10.31 3.31
N GLN A 28 10.55 -11.05 2.47
CA GLN A 28 11.84 -10.59 1.93
C GLN A 28 11.66 -9.33 1.09
N ASP A 29 10.67 -9.30 0.22
CA ASP A 29 10.40 -8.15 -0.64
C ASP A 29 9.95 -6.92 0.16
N LEU A 30 9.11 -7.11 1.18
CA LEU A 30 8.77 -6.04 2.12
C LEU A 30 10.02 -5.48 2.81
N SER A 31 10.94 -6.36 3.23
CA SER A 31 12.19 -5.96 3.89
C SER A 31 13.09 -5.15 2.94
N LYS A 32 13.19 -5.56 1.67
CA LYS A 32 13.92 -4.82 0.63
C LYS A 32 13.30 -3.43 0.40
N LEU A 33 11.98 -3.35 0.23
CA LEU A 33 11.28 -2.07 0.05
C LEU A 33 11.48 -1.16 1.26
N GLN A 34 11.29 -1.67 2.47
CA GLN A 34 11.47 -0.91 3.71
C GLN A 34 12.90 -0.38 3.86
N SER A 35 13.91 -1.22 3.62
CA SER A 35 15.31 -0.76 3.65
C SER A 35 15.57 0.35 2.63
N GLY A 36 15.04 0.22 1.41
CA GLY A 36 15.12 1.26 0.39
C GLY A 36 14.42 2.56 0.78
N VAL A 37 13.25 2.47 1.43
CA VAL A 37 12.54 3.64 1.98
C VAL A 37 13.41 4.35 3.00
N TYR A 38 13.93 3.64 4.01
CA TYR A 38 14.75 4.26 5.06
C TYR A 38 16.04 4.86 4.54
N GLN A 39 16.72 4.19 3.60
CA GLN A 39 17.93 4.73 2.96
C GLN A 39 17.64 6.02 2.21
N ASN A 40 16.54 6.07 1.44
CA ASN A 40 16.17 7.26 0.68
C ASN A 40 15.70 8.41 1.58
N ILE A 41 15.00 8.12 2.69
CA ILE A 41 14.66 9.12 3.72
C ILE A 41 15.93 9.65 4.38
N ALA A 42 16.89 8.79 4.74
CA ALA A 42 18.16 9.22 5.31
C ALA A 42 18.95 10.10 4.34
N ARG A 43 18.99 9.74 3.06
CA ARG A 43 19.62 10.54 2.00
C ARG A 43 18.93 11.89 1.81
N ALA A 44 17.60 11.93 1.85
CA ALA A 44 16.83 13.17 1.79
C ALA A 44 17.17 14.08 2.98
N ASN A 45 17.18 13.54 4.20
CA ASN A 45 17.51 14.28 5.42
C ASN A 45 18.96 14.78 5.42
N PHE A 46 19.90 14.02 4.86
CA PHE A 46 21.29 14.43 4.76
C PHE A 46 21.51 15.54 3.72
N ALA A 47 20.82 15.47 2.58
CA ALA A 47 20.91 16.46 1.51
C ALA A 47 20.01 17.69 1.72
N GLY A 48 19.13 17.66 2.74
CA GLY A 48 18.24 18.76 3.08
C GLY A 48 19.01 19.99 3.58
N GLU A 49 18.37 21.15 3.46
CA GLU A 49 18.91 22.40 4.01
C GLU A 49 19.15 22.28 5.52
N ARG A 50 20.08 23.07 6.06
CA ARG A 50 20.53 22.95 7.45
C ARG A 50 19.34 23.15 8.41
N GLY A 51 18.92 22.07 9.06
CA GLY A 51 17.78 22.05 9.99
C GLY A 51 16.47 21.49 9.42
N MET A 52 16.39 21.22 8.11
CA MET A 52 15.24 20.55 7.49
C MET A 52 15.35 19.04 7.68
N ARG A 53 14.43 18.48 8.47
CA ARG A 53 14.24 17.02 8.59
C ARG A 53 12.88 16.64 8.03
N TYR A 54 12.86 15.83 6.97
CA TYR A 54 11.62 15.31 6.40
C TYR A 54 10.99 14.35 7.42
N GLY A 55 9.93 14.82 8.06
CA GLY A 55 9.27 14.13 9.17
C GLY A 55 7.96 14.81 9.55
N GLN A 56 7.45 14.43 10.71
CA GLN A 56 6.13 14.83 11.20
C GLN A 56 6.03 16.33 11.47
N ASP A 57 7.15 17.00 11.70
CA ASP A 57 7.22 18.44 11.99
C ASP A 57 6.68 19.33 10.85
N TYR A 58 6.61 18.79 9.63
CA TYR A 58 6.05 19.48 8.45
C TYR A 58 4.65 18.99 8.09
N TYR A 59 4.01 18.18 8.93
CA TYR A 59 2.63 17.79 8.72
C TYR A 59 1.72 18.98 9.00
N ASP A 60 0.88 19.31 8.03
CA ASP A 60 -0.18 20.30 8.16
C ASP A 60 -1.48 19.60 8.61
N GLU A 61 -2.47 20.36 9.09
CA GLU A 61 -3.79 19.87 9.52
C GLU A 61 -4.56 19.14 8.40
N ARG A 62 -4.08 19.28 7.17
CA ARG A 62 -4.58 18.60 5.96
C ARG A 62 -4.09 17.16 5.83
N MET A 63 -3.29 16.63 6.75
CA MET A 63 -2.82 15.24 6.69
C MET A 63 -3.98 14.25 6.72
N ARG A 64 -4.18 13.55 5.60
CA ARG A 64 -5.24 12.54 5.44
C ARG A 64 -4.70 11.29 4.77
N ALA A 65 -5.26 10.14 5.14
CA ALA A 65 -4.94 8.87 4.51
C ALA A 65 -5.35 8.91 3.03
N THR A 66 -4.38 8.77 2.13
CA THR A 66 -4.62 8.67 0.69
C THR A 66 -5.04 7.25 0.28
N ARG A 67 -4.63 6.24 1.06
CA ARG A 67 -4.85 4.82 0.84
C ARG A 67 -5.48 4.21 2.07
N VAL A 68 -6.52 3.42 1.88
CA VAL A 68 -7.27 2.78 2.96
C VAL A 68 -7.36 1.29 2.66
N LEU A 69 -7.16 0.46 3.68
CA LEU A 69 -7.34 -0.98 3.58
C LEU A 69 -8.82 -1.31 3.74
N ARG A 70 -9.36 -2.09 2.79
CA ARG A 70 -10.66 -2.74 2.87
C ARG A 70 -10.44 -4.22 3.17
N ILE A 71 -11.22 -4.72 4.11
CA ILE A 71 -11.29 -6.13 4.45
C ILE A 71 -12.62 -6.62 3.88
N ASP A 72 -12.54 -7.57 2.95
CA ASP A 72 -13.72 -8.24 2.41
C ASP A 72 -13.81 -9.63 3.05
N GLU A 73 -14.80 -9.78 3.92
CA GLU A 73 -15.18 -11.04 4.57
C GLU A 73 -16.21 -11.72 3.67
N ALA A 74 -15.74 -12.29 2.57
CA ALA A 74 -16.61 -12.95 1.59
C ALA A 74 -17.04 -14.34 2.10
N GLY A 75 -18.08 -14.38 2.94
CA GLY A 75 -18.91 -15.59 3.15
C GLY A 75 -18.82 -16.28 4.52
N GLY A 76 -19.51 -15.73 5.53
CA GLY A 76 -19.79 -16.42 6.80
C GLY A 76 -18.57 -16.70 7.69
N ASP A 77 -18.80 -17.33 8.85
CA ASP A 77 -17.82 -17.55 9.92
C ASP A 77 -16.59 -18.39 9.54
N GLU A 78 -16.56 -18.96 8.32
CA GLU A 78 -15.50 -19.87 7.84
C GLU A 78 -14.73 -19.30 6.64
N ALA A 79 -15.11 -18.12 6.12
CA ALA A 79 -14.40 -17.50 5.02
C ALA A 79 -13.07 -16.87 5.46
N VAL A 80 -12.07 -16.98 4.57
CA VAL A 80 -10.79 -16.30 4.74
C VAL A 80 -10.93 -14.82 4.35
N PRO A 81 -10.57 -13.87 5.23
CA PRO A 81 -10.66 -12.45 4.91
C PRO A 81 -9.67 -12.08 3.80
N ARG A 82 -10.15 -11.35 2.79
CA ARG A 82 -9.32 -10.80 1.72
C ARG A 82 -9.04 -9.33 1.95
N PHE A 83 -7.77 -8.94 1.86
CA PHE A 83 -7.32 -7.57 2.09
C PHE A 83 -7.06 -6.87 0.77
N MET A 84 -7.71 -5.73 0.54
CA MET A 84 -7.58 -4.94 -0.67
C MET A 84 -7.42 -3.46 -0.36
N ILE A 85 -6.74 -2.72 -1.22
CA ILE A 85 -6.57 -1.28 -1.02
C ILE A 85 -7.56 -0.49 -1.86
N LYS A 86 -8.20 0.48 -1.19
CA LYS A 86 -9.00 1.51 -1.81
C LYS A 86 -8.25 2.83 -1.81
N HIS A 87 -8.26 3.50 -2.95
CA HIS A 87 -7.76 4.86 -3.08
C HIS A 87 -8.88 5.85 -2.75
N LEU A 88 -8.69 6.69 -1.72
CA LEU A 88 -9.74 7.60 -1.24
C LEU A 88 -10.00 8.79 -2.19
N MET A 89 -9.15 8.98 -3.21
CA MET A 89 -9.18 10.18 -4.07
C MET A 89 -9.55 9.91 -5.54
N ALA A 90 -9.78 8.66 -5.95
CA ALA A 90 -10.15 8.33 -7.34
C ALA A 90 -11.62 8.65 -7.67
N SER A 91 -12.47 8.90 -6.67
CA SER A 91 -13.93 9.02 -6.87
C SER A 91 -14.46 10.45 -6.95
N SER A 92 -13.64 11.44 -7.34
CA SER A 92 -14.13 12.82 -7.60
C SER A 92 -14.06 13.25 -9.07
N SER A 93 -13.82 12.32 -9.99
CA SER A 93 -14.08 12.48 -11.42
C SER A 93 -15.20 11.52 -11.85
N GLY A 94 -16.42 12.07 -11.91
CA GLY A 94 -17.61 11.61 -12.63
C GLY A 94 -17.78 10.11 -12.90
N ALA A 95 -18.77 9.51 -12.23
CA ALA A 95 -19.43 8.31 -12.73
C ALA A 95 -20.30 8.66 -13.96
N ALA A 96 -20.09 7.95 -15.06
CA ALA A 96 -21.12 7.64 -16.05
C ALA A 96 -20.80 6.25 -16.61
N ALA A 97 -21.74 5.33 -16.45
CA ALA A 97 -21.66 3.95 -16.88
C ALA A 97 -21.78 3.82 -18.40
N ALA A 98 -21.10 2.84 -19.00
CA ALA A 98 -21.60 2.02 -20.10
C ALA A 98 -20.68 0.80 -20.31
N ASP A 99 -21.31 -0.35 -20.51
CA ASP A 99 -20.75 -1.66 -20.83
C ASP A 99 -20.01 -1.74 -22.17
N ASP A 100 -19.22 -2.81 -22.24
CA ASP A 100 -18.96 -3.71 -23.38
C ASP A 100 -17.76 -3.53 -24.34
N GLU A 101 -16.99 -4.62 -24.32
CA GLU A 101 -16.21 -5.34 -25.36
C GLU A 101 -14.99 -4.76 -26.10
N GLU A 102 -13.87 -5.45 -25.82
CA GLU A 102 -12.91 -6.15 -26.70
C GLU A 102 -12.08 -5.46 -27.81
N GLU A 103 -10.79 -5.86 -27.74
CA GLU A 103 -9.84 -6.16 -28.82
C GLU A 103 -9.21 -5.03 -29.66
N GLY A 104 -7.91 -5.20 -29.91
CA GLY A 104 -7.26 -4.68 -31.12
C GLY A 104 -5.97 -3.92 -30.91
N ALA A 105 -4.87 -4.67 -30.79
CA ALA A 105 -3.50 -4.16 -30.93
C ALA A 105 -3.28 -3.38 -32.24
N LYS A 106 -2.39 -2.38 -32.19
CA LYS A 106 -1.31 -2.22 -33.17
C LYS A 106 -0.25 -1.21 -32.71
N GLU A 107 0.97 -1.72 -32.73
CA GLU A 107 2.24 -0.99 -32.72
C GLU A 107 2.33 -0.08 -33.94
N ASP A 108 3.03 1.05 -33.80
CA ASP A 108 3.93 1.52 -34.85
C ASP A 108 5.03 2.39 -34.23
N GLU A 109 6.24 1.87 -34.30
CA GLU A 109 7.50 2.57 -34.11
C GLU A 109 7.70 3.62 -35.21
N LYS A 110 8.24 4.80 -34.86
CA LYS A 110 9.34 5.39 -35.64
C LYS A 110 10.13 6.45 -34.85
N SER A 111 11.36 6.07 -34.50
CA SER A 111 12.65 6.73 -34.82
C SER A 111 12.62 8.23 -35.20
N GLU A 112 13.57 9.11 -34.83
CA GLU A 112 14.99 8.89 -34.56
C GLU A 112 15.67 10.19 -34.06
N SER A 113 16.76 10.02 -33.30
CA SER A 113 18.01 10.82 -33.25
C SER A 113 18.00 12.29 -32.75
N LYS A 114 18.69 12.72 -31.68
CA LYS A 114 20.13 12.71 -31.24
C LYS A 114 20.72 14.16 -31.31
N PRO A 115 21.91 14.47 -30.74
CA PRO A 115 22.05 15.49 -29.69
C PRO A 115 23.09 16.59 -30.01
N GLU A 116 23.13 17.66 -29.22
CA GLU A 116 24.32 18.52 -29.06
C GLU A 116 24.42 18.85 -27.56
N GLY A 117 25.51 18.48 -26.86
CA GLY A 117 26.77 19.26 -26.74
C GLY A 117 26.62 20.23 -25.55
N GLY A 118 27.32 20.15 -24.42
CA GLY A 118 28.72 19.83 -24.19
C GLY A 118 29.49 21.14 -23.93
N ASP A 119 30.23 21.20 -22.81
CA ASP A 119 31.19 22.22 -22.35
C ASP A 119 30.64 23.35 -21.45
N ALA A 120 30.93 23.36 -20.13
CA ALA A 120 32.18 23.71 -19.41
C ALA A 120 32.12 25.18 -18.92
N GLU A 121 31.94 25.43 -17.62
CA GLU A 121 32.97 25.62 -16.58
C GLU A 121 33.39 27.11 -16.42
N GLY A 122 33.53 27.57 -15.16
CA GLY A 122 34.12 28.87 -14.80
C GLY A 122 33.17 29.82 -14.04
N THR A 123 33.09 29.84 -12.71
CA THR A 123 34.04 30.40 -11.72
C THR A 123 33.72 31.84 -11.29
N THR A 124 33.87 32.05 -9.97
CA THR A 124 34.10 33.29 -9.20
C THR A 124 32.96 34.24 -8.84
N ALA A 125 32.75 34.31 -7.51
CA ALA A 125 32.87 35.50 -6.64
C ALA A 125 31.92 36.69 -6.88
N GLN A 126 31.50 37.51 -5.94
CA GLN A 126 31.49 37.63 -4.47
C GLN A 126 30.96 39.06 -4.26
N SER A 127 30.35 39.34 -3.10
CA SER A 127 30.03 40.70 -2.59
C SER A 127 28.74 41.31 -3.15
N ASN A 128 27.92 42.06 -2.42
CA ASN A 128 28.05 42.62 -1.07
C ASN A 128 26.67 43.11 -0.58
N SER A 129 26.54 43.29 0.74
CA SER A 129 25.79 44.38 1.42
C SER A 129 24.35 44.66 0.96
N GLY A 130 23.30 44.43 1.74
CA GLY A 130 23.11 45.00 3.08
C GLY A 130 22.07 46.13 3.01
N THR A 131 21.23 46.19 4.06
CA THR A 131 20.37 47.34 4.45
C THR A 131 18.93 47.33 3.92
N THR A 132 18.04 46.78 4.75
CA THR A 132 16.66 47.25 4.95
C THR A 132 16.63 48.75 5.30
N PRO A 133 15.56 49.47 4.97
CA PRO A 133 14.58 49.68 6.03
C PRO A 133 13.13 49.57 5.56
N GLU A 134 12.34 49.02 6.49
CA GLU A 134 10.90 49.19 6.59
C GLU A 134 10.53 50.68 6.65
N THR A 135 9.37 51.05 6.10
CA THR A 135 8.50 52.04 6.77
C THR A 135 7.05 51.74 6.41
N ASN A 136 6.32 51.47 7.49
CA ASN A 136 4.88 51.29 7.63
C ASN A 136 4.03 52.20 6.75
N GLN A 137 3.09 51.56 6.06
CA GLN A 137 1.80 52.14 5.72
C GLN A 137 0.91 52.07 6.97
N THR A 138 0.44 53.22 7.44
CA THR A 138 -0.71 53.28 8.34
C THR A 138 -1.86 53.90 7.55
N ALA A 139 -2.89 53.09 7.34
CA ALA A 139 -4.17 53.50 6.81
C ALA A 139 -4.97 54.22 7.89
N GLU A 140 -5.78 55.19 7.47
CA GLU A 140 -7.10 55.47 8.03
C GLU A 140 -7.81 56.46 7.08
N ASP A 141 -8.75 55.94 6.27
CA ASP A 141 -9.93 56.73 5.96
C ASP A 141 -11.13 55.80 5.78
N GLN A 142 -12.21 56.16 6.46
CA GLN A 142 -13.47 55.44 6.52
C GLN A 142 -14.33 55.90 5.35
N ASN A 143 -14.94 54.99 4.59
CA ASN A 143 -16.32 55.25 4.19
C ASN A 143 -17.12 53.98 3.90
N GLN A 144 -18.29 53.94 4.51
CA GLN A 144 -19.34 52.95 4.29
C GLN A 144 -20.10 53.31 3.02
N ASN A 145 -20.37 52.34 2.15
CA ASN A 145 -21.72 52.19 1.63
C ASN A 145 -21.95 50.76 1.14
N GLY A 146 -23.11 50.22 1.51
CA GLY A 146 -23.51 48.87 1.15
C GLY A 146 -24.05 48.80 -0.27
N GLU A 147 -23.83 47.67 -0.91
CA GLU A 147 -24.68 47.13 -1.96
C GLU A 147 -24.57 45.60 -1.92
N GLU A 148 -25.74 44.97 -1.92
CA GLU A 148 -25.96 43.53 -1.84
C GLU A 148 -25.37 42.85 -3.07
N GLN A 149 -24.40 41.96 -2.87
CA GLN A 149 -23.98 41.01 -3.90
C GLN A 149 -23.98 39.60 -3.32
N GLU A 150 -24.70 38.74 -4.04
CA GLU A 150 -24.85 37.31 -3.78
C GLU A 150 -23.50 36.66 -3.48
N LYS A 151 -23.47 35.88 -2.39
CA LYS A 151 -22.32 35.06 -2.00
C LYS A 151 -22.08 33.98 -3.04
N GLU A 152 -21.32 34.29 -4.09
CA GLU A 152 -20.58 33.26 -4.82
C GLU A 152 -19.57 32.63 -3.86
N LYS A 153 -19.84 31.39 -3.45
CA LYS A 153 -18.89 30.60 -2.65
C LYS A 153 -17.57 30.53 -3.43
N PRO A 154 -16.42 30.94 -2.88
CA PRO A 154 -15.16 30.80 -3.58
C PRO A 154 -14.94 29.31 -3.83
N LYS A 155 -14.89 28.91 -5.11
CA LYS A 155 -14.48 27.56 -5.50
C LYS A 155 -13.04 27.39 -5.04
N MET A 156 -12.85 26.79 -3.86
CA MET A 156 -11.54 26.44 -3.34
C MET A 156 -10.82 25.61 -4.41
N LYS A 157 -9.71 26.14 -4.92
CA LYS A 157 -8.82 25.43 -5.85
C LYS A 157 -8.46 24.10 -5.19
N LYS A 158 -8.74 22.98 -5.86
CA LYS A 158 -8.36 21.64 -5.38
C LYS A 158 -6.84 21.59 -5.23
N THR A 159 -6.32 21.89 -4.05
CA THR A 159 -4.91 21.68 -3.76
C THR A 159 -4.68 20.18 -3.80
N SER A 160 -3.82 19.71 -4.69
CA SER A 160 -3.53 18.28 -4.81
C SER A 160 -3.19 17.70 -3.44
N SER A 161 -3.86 16.61 -3.06
CA SER A 161 -3.65 15.89 -1.81
C SER A 161 -2.36 15.06 -1.82
N ASP A 162 -1.33 15.51 -2.53
CA ASP A 162 -0.02 14.85 -2.53
C ASP A 162 0.73 15.24 -1.25
N PRO A 163 1.03 14.28 -0.35
CA PRO A 163 1.70 14.56 0.90
C PRO A 163 3.12 15.14 0.71
N LEU A 164 3.75 14.94 -0.46
CA LEU A 164 5.06 15.54 -0.70
C LEU A 164 5.03 17.07 -0.77
N ARG A 165 3.88 17.66 -1.11
CA ARG A 165 3.73 19.12 -1.19
C ARG A 165 3.73 19.80 0.17
N TRP A 166 3.58 19.05 1.26
CA TRP A 166 3.76 19.59 2.61
C TRP A 166 5.21 19.99 2.88
N TYR A 167 6.18 19.40 2.17
CA TYR A 167 7.60 19.73 2.29
C TYR A 167 8.06 20.81 1.29
N GLY A 168 7.12 21.55 0.69
CA GLY A 168 7.38 22.60 -0.28
C GLY A 168 7.20 22.16 -1.74
N LEU A 169 7.40 23.09 -2.67
CA LEU A 169 7.19 22.87 -4.10
C LEU A 169 8.20 21.90 -4.71
N LEU A 170 9.42 21.84 -4.16
CA LEU A 170 10.54 21.08 -4.69
C LEU A 170 11.03 20.00 -3.72
N ALA A 171 10.19 18.98 -3.49
CA ALA A 171 10.62 17.79 -2.75
C ALA A 171 11.82 17.11 -3.46
N PRO A 172 12.89 16.75 -2.72
CA PRO A 172 14.10 16.20 -3.32
C PRO A 172 13.84 14.79 -3.88
N LEU A 173 14.62 14.41 -4.90
CA LEU A 173 14.46 13.12 -5.60
C LEU A 173 14.44 11.91 -4.64
N PRO A 174 15.34 11.79 -3.64
CA PRO A 174 15.28 10.66 -2.70
C PRO A 174 13.95 10.58 -1.94
N LEU A 175 13.32 11.71 -1.61
CA LEU A 175 12.03 11.70 -0.91
C LEU A 175 10.90 11.19 -1.82
N ARG A 176 10.93 11.54 -3.10
CA ARG A 176 10.01 11.01 -4.12
C ARG A 176 10.19 9.50 -4.31
N THR A 177 11.44 9.04 -4.35
CA THR A 177 11.76 7.61 -4.42
C THR A 177 11.27 6.88 -3.16
N ALA A 178 11.49 7.44 -1.97
CA ALA A 178 10.98 6.87 -0.73
C ALA A 178 9.45 6.77 -0.72
N GLN A 179 8.74 7.79 -1.22
CA GLN A 179 7.29 7.75 -1.37
C GLN A 179 6.87 6.63 -2.32
N THR A 180 7.52 6.50 -3.48
CA THR A 180 7.22 5.46 -4.48
C THR A 180 7.39 4.05 -3.90
N LEU A 181 8.51 3.80 -3.21
CA LEU A 181 8.76 2.50 -2.54
C LEU A 181 7.76 2.22 -1.42
N SER A 182 7.38 3.24 -0.65
CA SER A 182 6.36 3.12 0.40
C SER A 182 4.99 2.81 -0.19
N ILE A 183 4.65 3.46 -1.30
CA ILE A 183 3.41 3.20 -2.04
C ILE A 183 3.40 1.74 -2.52
N GLN A 184 4.49 1.27 -3.13
CA GLN A 184 4.60 -0.13 -3.58
C GLN A 184 4.43 -1.13 -2.42
N ALA A 185 5.09 -0.88 -1.28
CA ALA A 185 4.98 -1.74 -0.11
C ALA A 185 3.55 -1.81 0.41
N VAL A 186 2.88 -0.66 0.52
CA VAL A 186 1.49 -0.58 1.01
C VAL A 186 0.53 -1.15 -0.02
N GLU A 187 0.62 -0.81 -1.30
CA GLU A 187 -0.34 -1.21 -2.34
C GLU A 187 -0.25 -2.68 -2.73
N GLN A 188 0.95 -3.25 -2.79
CA GLN A 188 1.18 -4.56 -3.40
C GLN A 188 1.55 -5.62 -2.36
N VAL A 189 2.54 -5.33 -1.51
CA VAL A 189 3.15 -6.36 -0.67
C VAL A 189 2.35 -6.62 0.61
N ILE A 190 2.01 -5.58 1.35
CA ILE A 190 1.33 -5.72 2.66
C ILE A 190 -0.04 -6.41 2.53
N PRO A 191 -0.95 -6.05 1.60
CA PRO A 191 -2.26 -6.67 1.50
C PRO A 191 -2.17 -8.16 1.13
N ARG A 192 -1.25 -8.50 0.22
CA ARG A 192 -1.01 -9.89 -0.15
C ARG A 192 -0.42 -10.68 1.03
N LEU A 193 0.56 -10.11 1.73
CA LEU A 193 1.19 -10.75 2.89
C LEU A 193 0.17 -11.08 3.99
N VAL A 194 -0.70 -10.13 4.33
CA VAL A 194 -1.73 -10.33 5.36
C VAL A 194 -2.81 -11.31 4.88
N SER A 195 -3.18 -11.28 3.59
CA SER A 195 -4.10 -12.26 3.01
C SER A 195 -3.54 -13.68 3.06
N VAL A 196 -2.28 -13.88 2.67
CA VAL A 196 -1.60 -15.17 2.74
C VAL A 196 -1.50 -15.65 4.19
N ASN A 197 -1.20 -14.77 5.15
CA ASN A 197 -1.18 -15.14 6.56
C ASN A 197 -2.56 -15.64 7.04
N ALA A 198 -3.64 -14.96 6.66
CA ALA A 198 -5.00 -15.41 6.98
C ALA A 198 -5.35 -16.76 6.32
N GLU A 199 -4.93 -16.98 5.07
CA GLU A 199 -5.08 -18.27 4.38
C GLU A 199 -4.29 -19.38 5.08
N MET A 200 -3.06 -19.11 5.53
CA MET A 200 -2.24 -20.06 6.28
C MET A 200 -2.92 -20.48 7.59
N GLU A 201 -3.41 -19.51 8.37
CA GLU A 201 -4.12 -19.78 9.63
C GLU A 201 -5.36 -20.65 9.40
N HIS A 202 -6.11 -20.39 8.32
CA HIS A 202 -7.25 -21.20 7.95
C HIS A 202 -6.86 -22.64 7.60
N VAL A 203 -5.84 -22.83 6.76
CA VAL A 203 -5.35 -24.16 6.39
C VAL A 203 -4.82 -24.91 7.62
N GLU A 204 -4.18 -24.24 8.58
CA GLU A 204 -3.77 -24.88 9.84
C GLU A 204 -4.97 -25.41 10.64
N ILE A 205 -6.06 -24.65 10.67
CA ILE A 205 -7.30 -25.08 11.32
C ILE A 205 -7.88 -26.32 10.60
N GLU A 206 -7.91 -26.32 9.26
CA GLU A 206 -8.35 -27.45 8.47
C GLU A 206 -7.50 -28.71 8.71
N ILE A 207 -6.16 -28.57 8.72
CA ILE A 207 -5.24 -29.68 9.02
C ILE A 207 -5.52 -30.24 10.41
N ARG A 208 -5.69 -29.38 11.43
CA ARG A 208 -6.02 -29.82 12.80
C ARG A 208 -7.34 -30.58 12.83
N ARG A 209 -8.37 -30.10 12.11
CA ARG A 209 -9.69 -30.76 12.02
C ARG A 209 -9.61 -32.09 11.27
N ALA A 210 -8.91 -32.15 10.15
CA ALA A 210 -8.72 -33.37 9.36
C ALA A 210 -7.99 -34.46 10.16
N ARG A 211 -6.90 -34.11 10.86
CA ARG A 211 -6.17 -35.01 11.76
C ARG A 211 -7.06 -35.52 12.89
N LYS A 212 -7.86 -34.65 13.52
CA LYS A 212 -8.80 -35.03 14.57
C LYS A 212 -9.90 -35.96 14.04
N LYS A 213 -10.42 -35.73 12.83
CA LYS A 213 -11.42 -36.58 12.18
C LYS A 213 -10.86 -37.97 11.90
N ARG A 214 -9.63 -38.06 11.38
CA ARG A 214 -8.94 -39.32 11.14
C ARG A 214 -8.70 -40.11 12.42
N ALA A 215 -8.18 -39.47 13.47
CA ALA A 215 -7.93 -40.13 14.75
C ALA A 215 -9.22 -40.70 15.37
N LYS A 216 -10.35 -39.97 15.24
CA LYS A 216 -11.66 -40.47 15.66
C LYS A 216 -12.13 -41.66 14.82
N ALA A 217 -11.97 -41.61 13.50
CA ALA A 217 -12.36 -42.71 12.61
C ALA A 217 -11.56 -43.99 12.91
N ALA A 218 -10.24 -43.87 13.11
CA ALA A 218 -9.39 -44.99 13.51
C ALA A 218 -9.84 -45.58 14.87
N ALA A 219 -10.08 -44.74 15.87
CA ALA A 219 -10.53 -45.21 17.19
C ALA A 219 -11.92 -45.88 17.17
N VAL A 220 -12.80 -45.55 16.21
CA VAL A 220 -14.08 -46.25 16.02
C VAL A 220 -13.85 -47.59 15.33
N ALA A 221 -13.02 -47.63 14.28
CA ALA A 221 -12.66 -48.87 13.59
C ALA A 221 -12.00 -49.88 14.55
N ASP A 222 -11.08 -49.43 15.40
CA ASP A 222 -10.44 -50.29 16.41
C ASP A 222 -11.46 -50.89 17.40
N LYS A 223 -12.46 -50.10 17.82
CA LYS A 223 -13.53 -50.56 18.72
C LYS A 223 -14.46 -51.56 18.05
N GLU A 224 -14.79 -51.34 16.78
CA GLU A 224 -15.61 -52.27 15.99
C GLU A 224 -14.87 -53.60 15.76
N ALA A 225 -13.58 -53.55 15.43
CA ALA A 225 -12.75 -54.75 15.28
C ALA A 225 -12.67 -55.58 16.58
N LEU A 226 -12.41 -54.93 17.72
CA LEU A 226 -12.40 -55.59 19.04
C LEU A 226 -13.77 -56.16 19.44
N GLY A 227 -14.86 -55.51 19.03
CA GLY A 227 -16.22 -55.99 19.26
C GLY A 227 -16.56 -57.23 18.42
N MET A 228 -16.06 -57.31 17.18
CA MET A 228 -16.28 -58.46 16.30
C MET A 228 -15.46 -59.69 16.73
N GLU A 229 -14.19 -59.53 17.14
CA GLU A 229 -13.40 -60.65 17.66
C GLU A 229 -14.01 -61.25 18.94
N ALA A 230 -14.62 -60.44 19.80
CA ALA A 230 -15.30 -60.92 21.00
C ALA A 230 -16.60 -61.72 20.72
N VAL A 231 -17.19 -61.55 19.54
CA VAL A 231 -18.38 -62.30 19.08
C VAL A 231 -17.97 -63.60 18.38
N GLU A 232 -16.87 -63.63 17.65
CA GLU A 232 -16.35 -64.85 17.02
C GLU A 232 -15.72 -65.84 18.01
N ALA A 233 -15.29 -65.38 19.19
CA ALA A 233 -14.73 -66.21 20.24
C ALA A 233 -15.77 -66.89 21.18
N ARG A 234 -17.07 -66.81 20.85
CA ARG A 234 -18.18 -67.41 21.63
C ARG A 234 -18.90 -68.49 20.83
#